data_AF-A0A538E0H1-F1
#
_entry.id   AF-A0A538E0H1-F1
#
_cell.length_a   1.000
_cell.length_b   1.000
_cell.length_c   1.000
_cell.angle_alpha   90.00
_cell.angle_beta   90.00
_cell.angle_gamma   90.00
#
_symmetry.space_group_name_H-M   'P 1'
#
loop_
_entity.id
_entity.type
_entity.pdbx_description
1 polymer ?
#
loop_
_entity_poly.entity_id
_entity_poly.type
_entity_poly.pdbx_seq_one_letter_code
_entity_poly.pdbx_strand_id
1 'polypeptide(L)'
;MLELERTLLVLAGVTAVIALARREHVPRLAGLILASITVVSTYALATRLFPDRLGSYDPVAGYRLSDPVGYWNTLGIFAAMGALLAVGVAVDAKTRWVRAGAAGSLVPLAATVYYTYSRGSWLALAFGMGVLVAFTPRRLRTVATTLVLAGPAALGVLLASRPYALTHDDASLAQSSTAGHRLAALLVVLIAAEVGLMLVLDLLQRRIAVPRAVRLACGTALVVVLLVVLAGVFMREGGPVSMTRHARNAFSASP
;
A
#
# COMPACT_ATOMS: atom_id res chain seq x y z
N MET A 1 -13.85 5.06 -30.85
CA MET A 1 -12.63 5.54 -31.53
C MET A 1 -11.66 6.18 -30.53
N LEU A 2 -12.10 7.16 -29.74
CA LEU A 2 -11.32 7.78 -28.64
C LEU A 2 -10.73 6.80 -27.61
N GLU A 3 -11.46 5.76 -27.20
CA GLU A 3 -10.91 4.78 -26.23
C GLU A 3 -9.79 3.91 -26.81
N LEU A 4 -9.85 3.60 -28.11
CA LEU A 4 -8.82 2.84 -28.82
C LEU A 4 -7.55 3.67 -28.95
N GLU A 5 -7.68 4.95 -29.32
CA GLU A 5 -6.55 5.89 -29.39
C GLU A 5 -5.90 6.09 -28.02
N ARG A 6 -6.69 6.26 -26.96
CA ARG A 6 -6.19 6.37 -25.58
C ARG A 6 -5.45 5.10 -25.15
N THR A 7 -5.99 3.92 -25.48
CA THR A 7 -5.36 2.64 -25.17
C THR A 7 -4.06 2.46 -25.93
N LEU A 8 -4.03 2.80 -27.21
CA LEU A 8 -2.82 2.76 -28.04
C LEU A 8 -1.77 3.76 -27.56
N LEU A 9 -2.15 4.96 -27.13
CA LEU A 9 -1.25 5.95 -26.55
C LEU A 9 -0.65 5.48 -25.23
N VAL A 10 -1.44 4.88 -24.34
CA VAL A 10 -0.94 4.29 -23.09
C VAL A 10 0.01 3.13 -23.40
N LEU A 11 -0.38 2.25 -24.33
CA LEU A 11 0.45 1.11 -24.72
C LEU A 11 1.76 1.57 -25.37
N ALA A 12 1.71 2.54 -26.28
CA ALA A 12 2.88 3.12 -26.92
C ALA A 12 3.78 3.84 -25.91
N GLY A 13 3.20 4.59 -24.96
CA GLY A 13 3.94 5.25 -23.89
C GLY A 13 4.63 4.24 -22.97
N VAL A 14 3.91 3.20 -22.52
CA VAL A 14 4.48 2.11 -21.70
C VAL A 14 5.57 1.38 -22.48
N THR A 15 5.34 1.07 -23.75
CA THR A 15 6.31 0.36 -24.60
C THR A 15 7.54 1.23 -24.87
N ALA A 16 7.36 2.53 -25.10
CA ALA A 16 8.46 3.48 -25.24
C ALA A 16 9.26 3.60 -23.94
N VAL A 17 8.60 3.66 -22.79
CA VAL A 17 9.29 3.64 -21.49
C VAL A 17 10.06 2.33 -21.31
N ILE A 18 9.48 1.17 -21.62
CA ILE A 18 10.17 -0.13 -21.52
C ILE A 18 11.35 -0.22 -22.50
N ALA A 19 11.18 0.24 -23.73
CA ALA A 19 12.18 0.18 -24.79
C ALA A 19 13.33 1.18 -24.59
N LEU A 20 13.02 2.36 -24.06
CA LEU A 20 14.00 3.45 -23.85
C LEU A 20 14.56 3.47 -22.43
N ALA A 21 13.94 2.79 -21.46
CA ALA A 21 14.44 2.67 -20.11
C ALA A 21 15.75 1.88 -20.11
N ARG A 22 16.84 2.61 -20.02
CA ARG A 22 18.13 2.02 -19.72
C ARG A 22 18.08 1.42 -18.32
N ARG A 23 18.62 0.21 -18.15
CA ARG A 23 18.66 -0.51 -16.87
C ARG A 23 19.24 0.32 -15.71
N GLU A 24 20.12 1.27 -16.03
CA GLU A 24 20.71 2.20 -15.07
C GLU A 24 19.72 3.21 -14.47
N HIS A 25 18.62 3.54 -15.16
CA HIS A 25 17.61 4.51 -14.72
C HIS A 25 16.45 3.87 -13.97
N VAL A 26 16.25 2.55 -14.10
CA VAL A 26 15.14 1.82 -13.47
C VAL A 26 15.02 2.09 -11.96
N PRO A 27 16.10 2.11 -11.14
CA PRO A 27 15.97 2.43 -9.72
C PRO A 27 15.53 3.87 -9.44
N ARG A 28 15.94 4.82 -10.29
CA ARG A 28 15.53 6.23 -10.16
C ARG A 28 14.07 6.40 -10.52
N LEU A 29 13.62 5.78 -11.62
CA LEU A 29 12.22 5.77 -12.03
C LEU A 29 11.34 5.14 -10.96
N ALA A 30 11.74 4.00 -10.39
CA ALA A 30 11.00 3.37 -9.29
C ALA A 30 10.88 4.30 -8.06
N GLY A 31 11.96 4.99 -7.70
CA GLY A 31 11.94 5.98 -6.61
C GLY A 31 11.03 7.18 -6.90
N LEU A 32 11.04 7.71 -8.12
CA LEU A 32 10.16 8.81 -8.53
C LEU A 32 8.69 8.39 -8.57
N ILE A 33 8.38 7.21 -9.12
CA ILE A 33 7.02 6.65 -9.13
C ILE A 33 6.53 6.45 -7.69
N LEU A 34 7.36 5.87 -6.81
CA LEU A 34 7.04 5.73 -5.40
C LEU A 34 6.77 7.07 -4.74
N ALA A 35 7.60 8.08 -4.97
CA ALA A 35 7.41 9.41 -4.42
C ALA A 35 6.08 10.02 -4.90
N SER A 36 5.77 9.93 -6.20
CA SER A 36 4.49 10.41 -6.75
C SER A 36 3.28 9.70 -6.14
N ILE A 37 3.33 8.36 -6.04
CA ILE A 37 2.25 7.58 -5.41
C ILE A 37 2.08 8.01 -3.96
N THR A 38 3.18 8.12 -3.22
CA THR A 38 3.17 8.51 -1.80
C THR A 38 2.57 9.90 -1.61
N VAL A 39 2.91 10.87 -2.46
CA VAL A 39 2.34 12.23 -2.40
C VAL A 39 0.83 12.20 -2.61
N VAL A 40 0.35 11.54 -3.67
CA VAL A 40 -1.08 11.46 -3.97
C VAL A 40 -1.86 10.72 -2.88
N SER A 41 -1.33 9.59 -2.39
CA SER A 41 -1.94 8.82 -1.30
C SER A 41 -1.95 9.60 0.01
N THR A 42 -0.86 10.31 0.34
CA THR A 42 -0.78 11.12 1.56
C THR A 42 -1.71 12.33 1.47
N TYR A 43 -1.86 12.95 0.29
CA TYR A 43 -2.85 14.00 0.07
C TYR A 43 -4.27 13.47 0.29
N ALA A 44 -4.62 12.33 -0.32
CA ALA A 44 -5.90 11.69 -0.10
C ALA A 44 -6.12 11.38 1.40
N LEU A 45 -5.10 10.90 2.10
CA LEU A 45 -5.18 10.65 3.54
C LEU A 45 -5.37 11.97 4.31
N ALA A 46 -4.72 13.05 3.90
CA ALA A 46 -4.82 14.35 4.54
C ALA A 46 -6.23 14.95 4.43
N THR A 47 -6.97 14.73 3.34
CA THR A 47 -8.38 15.17 3.25
C THR A 47 -9.25 14.51 4.33
N ARG A 48 -8.89 13.29 4.75
CA ARG A 48 -9.54 12.56 5.84
C ARG A 48 -9.12 13.02 7.22
N LEU A 49 -7.83 13.29 7.41
CA LEU A 49 -7.26 13.65 8.71
C LEU A 49 -7.48 15.13 9.07
N PHE A 50 -7.67 15.98 8.07
CA PHE A 50 -7.88 17.42 8.23
C PHE A 50 -9.12 17.89 7.45
N PRO A 51 -10.32 17.36 7.77
CA PRO A 51 -11.54 17.69 7.05
C PRO A 51 -11.93 19.17 7.19
N ASP A 52 -11.41 19.87 8.21
CA ASP A 52 -11.57 21.31 8.42
C ASP A 52 -10.74 22.18 7.46
N ARG A 53 -9.72 21.61 6.79
CA ARG A 53 -8.81 22.36 5.91
C ARG A 53 -8.78 21.87 4.46
N LEU A 54 -8.83 20.55 4.29
CA LEU A 54 -8.54 19.88 3.01
C LEU A 54 -9.69 19.02 2.50
N GLY A 55 -10.64 18.64 3.36
CA GLY A 55 -11.79 17.83 2.97
C GLY A 55 -12.99 18.70 2.59
N SER A 56 -13.76 18.26 1.60
CA SER A 56 -15.17 18.63 1.51
C SER A 56 -15.94 17.75 2.49
N TYR A 57 -16.49 18.32 3.56
CA TYR A 57 -17.42 17.59 4.42
C TYR A 57 -18.73 17.39 3.64
N ASP A 58 -18.85 16.22 3.00
CA ASP A 58 -20.07 15.80 2.34
C ASP A 58 -20.62 14.59 3.13
N PRO A 59 -21.68 14.79 3.94
CA PRO A 59 -22.31 13.71 4.69
C PRO A 59 -23.00 12.66 3.80
N VAL A 60 -23.06 12.88 2.48
CA VAL A 60 -23.68 11.99 1.48
C VAL A 60 -22.62 11.30 0.61
N ALA A 61 -21.49 11.94 0.30
CA ALA A 61 -20.40 11.34 -0.46
C ALA A 61 -19.56 10.39 0.41
N GLY A 62 -20.11 9.18 0.58
CA GLY A 62 -19.53 7.93 1.06
C GLY A 62 -18.13 7.95 1.70
N TYR A 63 -18.05 7.36 2.90
CA TYR A 63 -16.91 7.01 3.76
C TYR A 63 -15.51 6.71 3.17
N ARG A 64 -15.40 6.48 1.87
CA ARG A 64 -14.22 5.93 1.22
C ARG A 64 -13.36 7.04 0.63
N LEU A 65 -12.06 6.90 0.82
CA LEU A 65 -11.08 7.76 0.18
C LEU A 65 -11.13 7.57 -1.35
N SER A 66 -11.54 8.59 -2.10
CA SER A 66 -11.59 8.59 -3.57
C SER A 66 -10.76 9.73 -4.17
N ASP A 67 -10.80 10.92 -3.57
CA ASP A 67 -10.06 12.08 -4.05
C ASP A 67 -8.54 11.92 -3.86
N PRO A 68 -7.72 12.42 -4.80
CA PRO A 68 -8.06 13.18 -6.00
C PRO A 68 -8.32 12.28 -7.23
N VAL A 69 -8.27 10.96 -7.06
CA VAL A 69 -8.33 9.97 -8.14
C VAL A 69 -9.78 9.77 -8.64
N GLY A 70 -10.77 10.12 -7.84
CA GLY A 70 -12.19 10.03 -8.16
C GLY A 70 -12.80 8.63 -7.96
N TYR A 71 -12.00 7.61 -7.63
CA TYR A 71 -12.50 6.26 -7.36
C TYR A 71 -11.65 5.51 -6.34
N TRP A 72 -12.30 5.03 -5.26
CA TRP A 72 -11.61 4.45 -4.11
C TRP A 72 -10.87 3.15 -4.43
N ASN A 73 -11.41 2.29 -5.30
CA ASN A 73 -10.70 1.06 -5.68
C ASN A 73 -9.44 1.37 -6.50
N THR A 74 -9.47 2.39 -7.36
CA THR A 74 -8.28 2.84 -8.10
C THR A 74 -7.24 3.39 -7.14
N LEU A 75 -7.64 4.28 -6.23
CA LEU A 75 -6.74 4.84 -5.22
C LEU A 75 -6.14 3.74 -4.31
N GLY A 76 -6.94 2.75 -3.92
CA GLY A 76 -6.47 1.63 -3.11
C GLY A 76 -5.47 0.74 -3.84
N ILE A 77 -5.71 0.40 -5.12
CA ILE A 77 -4.74 -0.35 -5.94
C ILE A 77 -3.48 0.48 -6.15
N PHE A 78 -3.62 1.77 -6.39
CA PHE A 78 -2.51 2.70 -6.57
C PHE A 78 -1.63 2.78 -5.31
N ALA A 79 -2.22 2.90 -4.12
CA ALA A 79 -1.51 2.86 -2.85
C ALA A 79 -0.87 1.48 -2.59
N ALA A 80 -1.55 0.38 -2.94
CA ALA A 80 -1.00 -0.98 -2.84
C ALA A 80 0.24 -1.17 -3.74
N MET A 81 0.20 -0.68 -4.98
CA MET A 81 1.37 -0.64 -5.87
C MET A 81 2.51 0.18 -5.27
N GLY A 82 2.19 1.33 -4.68
CA GLY A 82 3.15 2.13 -3.91
C GLY A 82 3.80 1.32 -2.80
N ALA A 83 3.03 0.57 -2.01
CA ALA A 83 3.56 -0.22 -0.91
C ALA A 83 4.49 -1.35 -1.39
N LEU A 84 4.17 -1.99 -2.52
CA LEU A 84 5.04 -2.98 -3.16
C LEU A 84 6.36 -2.36 -3.64
N LEU A 85 6.29 -1.20 -4.29
CA LEU A 85 7.48 -0.43 -4.70
C LEU A 85 8.29 0.03 -3.49
N ALA A 86 7.65 0.47 -2.42
CA ALA A 86 8.29 0.90 -1.18
C ALA A 86 9.14 -0.22 -0.59
N VAL A 87 8.62 -1.44 -0.49
CA VAL A 87 9.40 -2.61 -0.05
C VAL A 87 10.57 -2.89 -1.00
N GLY A 88 10.33 -2.91 -2.32
CA GLY A 88 11.40 -3.13 -3.31
C GLY A 88 12.53 -2.10 -3.20
N VAL A 89 12.19 -0.81 -3.12
CA VAL A 89 13.15 0.29 -2.98
C VAL A 89 13.85 0.24 -1.62
N ALA A 90 13.13 -0.07 -0.54
CA ALA A 90 13.71 -0.26 0.79
C ALA A 90 14.74 -1.39 0.78
N VAL A 91 14.50 -2.48 0.05
CA VAL A 91 15.46 -3.60 -0.02
C VAL A 91 16.65 -3.28 -0.92
N ASP A 92 16.45 -2.69 -2.10
CA ASP A 92 17.49 -2.66 -3.15
C ASP A 92 18.14 -1.31 -3.44
N ALA A 93 17.62 -0.19 -2.92
CA ALA A 93 18.23 1.12 -3.19
C ALA A 93 19.66 1.21 -2.64
N LYS A 94 20.54 1.93 -3.36
CA LYS A 94 21.96 2.07 -3.00
C LYS A 94 22.18 3.02 -1.81
N THR A 95 21.31 4.03 -1.68
CA THR A 95 21.46 5.10 -0.68
C THR A 95 20.59 4.81 0.53
N ARG A 96 21.17 4.83 1.74
CA ARG A 96 20.45 4.59 3.01
C ARG A 96 19.22 5.49 3.20
N TRP A 97 19.32 6.75 2.76
CA TRP A 97 18.22 7.71 2.88
C TRP A 97 17.05 7.40 1.96
N VAL A 98 17.32 6.89 0.74
CA VAL A 98 16.27 6.44 -0.18
C VAL A 98 15.56 5.21 0.39
N ARG A 99 16.32 4.29 1.00
CA ARG A 99 15.77 3.11 1.66
C ARG A 99 14.89 3.47 2.85
N ALA A 100 15.37 4.38 3.70
CA ALA A 100 14.64 4.84 4.87
C ALA A 100 13.38 5.65 4.49
N GLY A 101 13.47 6.51 3.46
CA GLY A 101 12.32 7.23 2.93
C GLY A 101 11.28 6.30 2.30
N ALA A 102 11.72 5.27 1.57
CA ALA A 102 10.83 4.23 1.06
C ALA A 102 10.16 3.45 2.20
N ALA A 103 10.90 3.09 3.25
CA ALA A 103 10.33 2.47 4.44
C ALA A 103 9.23 3.35 5.05
N GLY A 104 9.52 4.62 5.36
CA GLY A 104 8.54 5.53 5.97
C GLY A 104 7.31 5.86 5.10
N SER A 105 7.33 5.54 3.81
CA SER A 105 6.13 5.66 2.96
C SER A 105 5.09 4.57 3.22
N LEU A 106 5.47 3.45 3.85
CA LEU A 106 4.57 2.31 4.05
C LEU A 106 3.41 2.63 5.00
N VAL A 107 3.65 3.33 6.10
CA VAL A 107 2.59 3.77 7.03
C VAL A 107 1.47 4.56 6.34
N PRO A 108 1.73 5.69 5.64
CA PRO A 108 0.67 6.44 4.98
C PRO A 108 0.03 5.66 3.83
N LEU A 109 0.79 4.85 3.08
CA LEU A 109 0.25 4.00 2.02
C LEU A 109 -0.72 2.94 2.57
N ALA A 110 -0.35 2.26 3.66
CA ALA A 110 -1.20 1.26 4.30
C ALA A 110 -2.47 1.87 4.90
N ALA A 111 -2.35 3.03 5.56
CA ALA A 111 -3.51 3.78 6.05
C ALA A 111 -4.44 4.23 4.91
N THR A 112 -3.87 4.64 3.78
CA THR A 112 -4.64 4.96 2.56
C THR A 112 -5.39 3.75 2.03
N VAL A 113 -4.73 2.59 1.90
CA VAL A 113 -5.41 1.33 1.50
C VAL A 113 -6.55 1.01 2.45
N TYR A 114 -6.36 1.19 3.77
CA TYR A 114 -7.42 0.98 4.75
C TYR A 114 -8.65 1.87 4.52
N TYR A 115 -8.46 3.20 4.41
CA TYR A 115 -9.57 4.14 4.22
C TYR A 115 -10.23 4.09 2.85
N THR A 116 -9.65 3.40 1.87
CA THR A 116 -10.36 3.09 0.61
C THR A 116 -11.42 2.00 0.79
N TYR A 117 -11.34 1.24 1.89
CA TYR A 117 -12.17 0.06 2.19
C TYR A 117 -12.26 -0.94 1.04
N SER A 118 -11.24 -0.97 0.17
CA SER A 118 -11.21 -1.86 -0.99
C SER A 118 -10.58 -3.21 -0.64
N ARG A 119 -11.41 -4.26 -0.61
CA ARG A 119 -10.94 -5.64 -0.45
C ARG A 119 -10.01 -6.05 -1.60
N GLY A 120 -10.32 -5.61 -2.81
CA GLY A 120 -9.50 -5.86 -4.00
C GLY A 120 -8.09 -5.30 -3.86
N SER A 121 -7.93 -4.12 -3.25
CA SER A 121 -6.61 -3.53 -2.98
C SER A 121 -5.80 -4.34 -1.96
N TRP A 122 -6.43 -4.85 -0.91
CA TRP A 122 -5.76 -5.77 0.04
C TRP A 122 -5.33 -7.09 -0.61
N LEU A 123 -6.19 -7.67 -1.46
CA LEU A 123 -5.86 -8.87 -2.23
C LEU A 123 -4.70 -8.61 -3.21
N ALA A 124 -4.74 -7.48 -3.92
CA ALA A 124 -3.67 -7.07 -4.83
C ALA A 124 -2.34 -6.86 -4.09
N LEU A 125 -2.36 -6.23 -2.92
CA LEU A 125 -1.18 -6.06 -2.07
C LEU A 125 -0.62 -7.41 -1.60
N ALA A 126 -1.48 -8.31 -1.12
CA ALA A 126 -1.08 -9.64 -0.68
C ALA A 126 -0.48 -10.46 -1.84
N PHE A 127 -1.20 -10.55 -2.97
CA PHE A 127 -0.72 -11.25 -4.16
C PHE A 127 0.60 -10.66 -4.68
N GLY A 128 0.66 -9.33 -4.80
CA GLY A 128 1.86 -8.63 -5.24
C GLY A 128 3.05 -8.83 -4.30
N MET A 129 2.82 -8.92 -2.98
CA MET A 129 3.88 -9.23 -2.02
C MET A 129 4.39 -10.66 -2.21
N GLY A 130 3.49 -11.61 -2.46
CA GLY A 130 3.83 -12.99 -2.82
C GLY A 130 4.70 -13.06 -4.08
N VAL A 131 4.32 -12.33 -5.13
CA VAL A 131 5.10 -12.20 -6.37
C VAL A 131 6.46 -11.56 -6.09
N LEU A 132 6.51 -10.44 -5.36
CA LEU A 132 7.75 -9.75 -5.03
C LEU A 132 8.75 -10.68 -4.32
N VAL A 133 8.28 -11.48 -3.37
CA VAL A 133 9.10 -12.43 -2.62
C VAL A 133 9.51 -13.63 -3.48
N ALA A 134 8.61 -14.13 -4.33
CA ALA A 134 8.89 -15.26 -5.21
C ALA A 134 9.97 -14.92 -6.25
N PHE A 135 9.93 -13.73 -6.84
CA PHE A 135 10.81 -13.36 -7.95
C PHE A 135 12.06 -12.57 -7.53
N THR A 136 12.13 -12.07 -6.29
CA THR A 136 13.33 -11.34 -5.83
C THR A 136 14.52 -12.29 -5.64
N PRO A 137 15.72 -11.96 -6.14
CA PRO A 137 16.93 -12.77 -5.91
C PRO A 137 17.35 -12.78 -4.43
N ARG A 138 17.03 -11.72 -3.68
CA ARG A 138 17.38 -11.54 -2.27
C ARG A 138 16.22 -11.88 -1.32
N ARG A 139 15.51 -12.99 -1.57
CA ARG A 139 14.24 -13.35 -0.92
C ARG A 139 14.19 -13.11 0.59
N LEU A 140 15.27 -13.47 1.30
CA LEU A 140 15.37 -13.35 2.76
C LEU A 140 15.42 -11.92 3.23
N ARG A 141 16.17 -11.09 2.51
CA ARG A 141 16.32 -9.68 2.82
C ARG A 141 14.98 -9.00 2.63
N THR A 142 14.28 -9.34 1.55
CA THR A 142 12.90 -8.90 1.31
C THR A 142 11.99 -9.33 2.44
N VAL A 143 11.92 -10.63 2.73
CA VAL A 143 11.06 -11.16 3.80
C VAL A 143 11.36 -10.50 5.15
N ALA A 144 12.62 -10.42 5.58
CA ALA A 144 12.99 -9.82 6.85
C ALA A 144 12.65 -8.33 6.90
N THR A 145 12.95 -7.59 5.82
CA THR A 145 12.62 -6.15 5.73
C THR A 145 11.10 -5.96 5.75
N THR A 146 10.35 -6.74 4.98
CA THR A 146 8.88 -6.72 4.96
C THR A 146 8.31 -7.01 6.34
N LEU A 147 8.77 -8.05 7.04
CA LEU A 147 8.26 -8.41 8.37
C LEU A 147 8.52 -7.30 9.40
N VAL A 148 9.70 -6.70 9.35
CA VAL A 148 10.09 -5.64 10.28
C VAL A 148 9.29 -4.35 10.03
N LEU A 149 9.09 -3.98 8.75
CA LEU A 149 8.32 -2.79 8.39
C LEU A 149 6.79 -3.02 8.48
N ALA A 150 6.32 -4.27 8.37
CA ALA A 150 4.90 -4.59 8.49
C ALA A 150 4.34 -4.23 9.88
N GLY A 151 5.16 -4.26 10.93
CA GLY A 151 4.73 -3.93 12.30
C GLY A 151 4.18 -2.49 12.42
N PRO A 152 4.99 -1.45 12.17
CA PRO A 152 4.53 -0.06 12.19
C PRO A 152 3.40 0.22 11.20
N ALA A 153 3.45 -0.29 9.97
CA ALA A 153 2.39 -0.12 8.99
C ALA A 153 1.04 -0.74 9.45
N ALA A 154 1.07 -1.96 9.99
CA ALA A 154 -0.11 -2.63 10.54
C ALA A 154 -0.64 -1.91 11.79
N LEU A 155 0.26 -1.39 12.64
CA LEU A 155 -0.14 -0.57 13.78
C LEU A 155 -0.79 0.74 13.33
N GLY A 156 -0.30 1.38 12.27
CA GLY A 156 -0.92 2.56 11.66
C GLY A 156 -2.35 2.27 11.19
N VAL A 157 -2.56 1.14 10.50
CA VAL A 157 -3.89 0.68 10.09
C VAL A 157 -4.79 0.36 11.29
N LEU A 158 -4.25 -0.27 12.33
CA LEU A 158 -4.99 -0.55 13.56
C LEU A 158 -5.41 0.73 14.28
N LEU A 159 -4.54 1.74 14.33
CA LEU A 159 -4.86 3.04 14.92
C LEU A 159 -5.86 3.81 14.08
N ALA A 160 -5.79 3.69 12.75
CA ALA A 160 -6.76 4.28 11.82
C ALA A 160 -8.16 3.69 11.95
N SER A 161 -8.27 2.42 12.36
CA SER A 161 -9.56 1.73 12.50
C SER A 161 -10.31 2.00 13.81
N ARG A 162 -9.67 2.64 14.80
CA ARG A 162 -10.29 2.85 16.13
C ARG A 162 -11.21 4.07 16.25
N PRO A 163 -10.89 5.24 15.68
CA PRO A 163 -11.70 6.43 15.94
C PRO A 163 -13.07 6.29 15.28
N TYR A 164 -14.12 6.27 16.09
CA TYR A 164 -15.50 6.23 15.62
C TYR A 164 -15.79 7.38 14.63
N ALA A 165 -15.35 8.59 14.97
CA ALA A 165 -15.51 9.79 14.14
C ALA A 165 -14.75 9.77 12.81
N LEU A 166 -13.84 8.81 12.61
CA LEU A 166 -13.15 8.55 11.34
C LEU A 166 -13.56 7.21 10.73
N THR A 167 -14.52 6.48 11.34
CA THR A 167 -15.14 5.26 10.80
C THR A 167 -16.68 5.30 10.56
N HIS A 168 -17.41 6.32 11.05
CA HIS A 168 -18.87 6.50 10.87
C HIS A 168 -19.28 7.92 10.42
N ASP A 169 -20.45 8.05 9.80
CA ASP A 169 -20.96 9.26 9.11
C ASP A 169 -21.76 10.22 10.00
N ASP A 170 -22.10 9.82 11.22
CA ASP A 170 -22.89 10.59 12.19
C ASP A 170 -22.04 11.51 13.09
N ALA A 171 -20.72 11.50 12.90
CA ALA A 171 -19.80 12.34 13.66
C ALA A 171 -19.80 13.79 13.15
N SER A 172 -19.72 14.73 14.09
CA SER A 172 -19.61 16.15 13.75
C SER A 172 -18.23 16.51 13.19
N LEU A 173 -18.16 17.55 12.37
CA LEU A 173 -16.89 18.04 11.80
C LEU A 173 -15.80 18.26 12.87
N ALA A 174 -16.16 18.82 14.03
CA ALA A 174 -15.23 19.05 15.13
C ALA A 174 -14.68 17.75 15.74
N GLN A 175 -15.51 16.72 15.86
CA GLN A 175 -15.11 15.40 16.34
C GLN A 175 -14.18 14.70 15.34
N SER A 176 -14.54 14.71 14.05
CA SER A 176 -13.71 14.13 12.98
C SER A 176 -12.37 14.85 12.84
N SER A 177 -12.35 16.18 12.92
CA SER A 177 -11.11 16.96 12.88
C SER A 177 -10.21 16.64 14.08
N THR A 178 -10.73 16.65 15.31
CA THR A 178 -9.92 16.34 16.50
C THR A 178 -9.34 14.91 16.44
N ALA A 179 -10.14 13.94 16.03
CA ALA A 179 -9.70 12.56 15.84
C ALA A 179 -8.63 12.45 14.74
N GLY A 180 -8.83 13.15 13.62
CA GLY A 180 -7.92 13.20 12.48
C GLY A 180 -6.56 13.79 12.83
N HIS A 181 -6.52 14.91 13.56
CA HIS A 181 -5.28 15.52 14.05
C HIS A 181 -4.50 14.58 14.98
N ARG A 182 -5.19 13.89 15.91
CA ARG A 182 -4.56 12.92 16.82
C ARG A 182 -3.99 11.73 16.05
N LEU A 183 -4.73 11.21 15.08
CA LEU A 183 -4.27 10.11 14.24
C LEU A 183 -3.07 10.54 13.38
N ALA A 184 -3.10 11.74 12.79
CA ALA A 184 -1.99 12.30 12.02
C ALA A 184 -0.70 12.33 12.82
N ALA A 185 -0.76 12.81 14.08
CA ALA A 185 0.40 12.82 14.98
C ALA A 185 0.95 11.41 15.24
N LEU A 186 0.08 10.42 15.46
CA LEU A 186 0.47 9.03 15.66
C LEU A 186 1.11 8.43 14.40
N LEU A 187 0.55 8.71 13.21
CA LEU A 187 1.12 8.25 11.94
C LEU A 187 2.51 8.86 11.71
N VAL A 188 2.72 10.15 12.04
CA VAL A 188 4.05 10.78 11.95
C VAL A 188 5.07 10.08 12.85
N VAL A 189 4.69 9.70 14.09
CA VAL A 189 5.57 8.91 14.97
C VAL A 189 5.90 7.55 14.36
N LEU A 190 4.91 6.87 13.75
CA LEU A 190 5.14 5.57 13.10
C LEU A 190 6.01 5.68 11.85
N ILE A 191 5.86 6.74 11.05
CA ILE A 191 6.74 7.04 9.91
C ILE A 191 8.18 7.23 10.40
N ALA A 192 8.39 8.02 11.47
CA ALA A 192 9.71 8.21 12.06
C ALA A 192 10.29 6.89 12.59
N ALA A 193 9.44 6.03 13.17
CA ALA A 193 9.83 4.70 13.62
C ALA A 193 10.25 3.79 12.45
N GLU A 194 9.54 3.77 11.32
CA GLU A 194 9.94 3.01 10.12
C GLU A 194 11.28 3.49 9.55
N VAL A 195 11.47 4.81 9.46
CA VAL A 195 12.74 5.41 9.04
C VAL A 195 13.87 4.95 9.96
N GLY A 196 13.68 5.07 11.28
CA GLY A 196 14.68 4.66 12.27
C GLY A 196 14.98 3.16 12.23
N LEU A 197 13.94 2.33 12.16
CA LEU A 197 14.04 0.88 12.08
C LEU A 197 14.80 0.45 10.83
N MET A 198 14.55 1.12 9.70
CA MET A 198 15.26 0.86 8.46
C MET A 198 16.75 1.24 8.54
N LEU A 199 17.07 2.37 9.17
CA LEU A 199 18.45 2.77 9.41
C LEU A 199 19.17 1.78 10.35
N VAL A 200 18.49 1.27 11.37
CA VAL A 200 19.03 0.23 12.26
C VAL A 200 19.26 -1.09 11.52
N LEU A 201 18.30 -1.53 10.70
CA LEU A 201 18.46 -2.71 9.84
C LEU A 201 19.69 -2.60 8.93
N ASP A 202 19.95 -1.41 8.40
CA ASP A 202 21.10 -1.14 7.53
C ASP A 202 22.44 -1.24 8.26
N LEU A 203 22.47 -0.86 9.54
CA LEU A 203 23.64 -0.98 10.39
C LEU A 203 23.87 -2.44 10.80
N LEU A 204 22.80 -3.16 11.16
CA LEU A 204 22.87 -4.56 11.60
C LEU A 204 23.21 -5.53 10.45
N GLN A 205 22.68 -5.31 9.24
CA GLN A 205 23.00 -6.13 8.06
C GLN A 205 24.48 -6.09 7.68
N ARG A 206 25.20 -5.02 8.05
CA ARG A 206 26.65 -4.92 7.85
C ARG A 206 27.46 -5.71 8.88
N ARG A 207 26.85 -6.10 10.00
CA ARG A 207 27.51 -6.69 11.17
C ARG A 207 27.16 -8.17 11.38
N ILE A 208 26.01 -8.64 10.85
CA ILE A 208 25.45 -9.95 11.20
C ILE A 208 25.26 -10.81 9.94
N ALA A 209 25.94 -11.95 9.90
CA ALA A 209 25.67 -13.01 8.93
C ALA A 209 24.45 -13.81 9.39
N VAL A 210 23.34 -13.77 8.64
CA VAL A 210 22.09 -14.46 9.02
C VAL A 210 22.21 -15.97 8.76
N PRO A 211 22.05 -16.83 9.79
CA PRO A 211 22.08 -18.28 9.63
C PRO A 211 20.99 -18.80 8.69
N ARG A 212 21.25 -19.91 7.98
CA ARG A 212 20.30 -20.51 7.02
C ARG A 212 18.96 -20.91 7.67
N ALA A 213 18.94 -21.29 8.94
CA ALA A 213 17.73 -21.73 9.65
C ALA A 213 16.73 -20.57 9.89
N VAL A 214 17.22 -19.43 10.39
CA VAL A 214 16.42 -18.20 10.58
C VAL A 214 15.81 -17.76 9.25
N ARG A 215 16.57 -17.92 8.16
CA ARG A 215 16.12 -17.59 6.82
C ARG A 215 14.95 -18.45 6.33
N LEU A 216 14.97 -19.75 6.61
CA LEU A 216 13.89 -20.66 6.23
C LEU A 216 12.64 -20.39 7.06
N ALA A 217 12.81 -20.15 8.36
CA ALA A 217 11.73 -19.83 9.29
C ALA A 217 11.01 -18.51 8.95
N CYS A 218 11.75 -17.46 8.57
CA CYS A 218 11.13 -16.20 8.14
C CYS A 218 10.37 -16.38 6.81
N GLY A 219 10.93 -17.14 5.86
CA GLY A 219 10.28 -17.43 4.58
C GLY A 219 8.96 -18.19 4.76
N THR A 220 8.95 -19.24 5.58
CA THR A 220 7.72 -19.97 5.91
C THR A 220 6.73 -19.13 6.68
N ALA A 221 7.16 -18.34 7.66
CA ALA A 221 6.28 -17.44 8.41
C ALA A 221 5.56 -16.43 7.50
N LEU A 222 6.27 -15.85 6.53
CA LEU A 222 5.65 -14.90 5.58
C LEU A 222 4.65 -15.59 4.65
N VAL A 223 4.98 -16.79 4.15
CA VAL A 223 4.06 -17.58 3.33
C VAL A 223 2.80 -17.92 4.14
N VAL A 224 2.95 -18.31 5.41
CA VAL A 224 1.81 -18.57 6.30
C VAL A 224 0.97 -17.32 6.52
N VAL A 225 1.58 -16.15 6.79
CA VAL A 225 0.84 -14.89 6.95
C VAL A 225 0.08 -14.53 5.67
N LEU A 226 0.72 -14.66 4.50
CA LEU A 226 0.08 -14.43 3.21
C LEU A 226 -1.11 -15.37 2.99
N LEU A 227 -0.93 -16.67 3.28
CA LEU A 227 -1.99 -17.66 3.16
C LEU A 227 -3.14 -17.41 4.13
N VAL A 228 -2.86 -16.98 5.36
CA VAL A 228 -3.87 -16.64 6.37
C VAL A 228 -4.66 -15.40 5.95
N VAL A 229 -3.99 -14.36 5.43
CA VAL A 229 -4.65 -13.15 4.92
C VAL A 229 -5.53 -13.50 3.73
N LEU A 230 -5.02 -14.30 2.78
CA LEU A 230 -5.80 -14.78 1.64
C LEU A 230 -7.01 -15.60 2.10
N ALA A 231 -6.82 -16.57 2.98
CA ALA A 231 -7.88 -17.43 3.51
C ALA A 231 -8.95 -16.63 4.28
N GLY A 232 -8.54 -15.67 5.11
CA GLY A 232 -9.47 -14.82 5.86
C GLY A 232 -10.32 -13.92 4.96
N VAL A 233 -9.78 -13.49 3.82
CA VAL A 233 -10.55 -12.77 2.79
C VAL A 233 -11.50 -13.72 2.05
N PHE A 234 -11.02 -14.88 1.60
CA PHE A 234 -11.85 -15.88 0.88
C PHE A 234 -13.01 -16.43 1.72
N MET A 235 -12.80 -16.65 3.03
CA MET A 235 -13.83 -17.13 3.94
C MET A 235 -14.94 -16.09 4.17
N ARG A 236 -14.64 -14.79 4.04
CA ARG A 236 -15.64 -13.71 4.14
C ARG A 236 -16.42 -13.44 2.84
N GLU A 237 -15.97 -13.97 1.70
CA GLU A 237 -16.59 -13.80 0.38
C GLU A 237 -17.61 -14.92 0.03
N GLY A 238 -17.86 -15.88 0.93
CA GLY A 238 -18.80 -16.98 0.65
C GLY A 238 -18.24 -18.07 -0.28
N GLY A 239 -16.91 -18.23 -0.30
CA GLY A 239 -16.21 -19.32 -0.99
C GLY A 239 -16.09 -19.17 -2.52
N PRO A 240 -15.24 -19.99 -3.18
CA PRO A 240 -14.88 -19.83 -4.60
C PRO A 240 -16.06 -19.90 -5.58
N VAL A 241 -17.18 -20.50 -5.16
CA VAL A 241 -18.37 -20.73 -5.98
C VAL A 241 -19.28 -19.49 -6.04
N SER A 242 -19.23 -18.60 -5.05
CA SER A 242 -20.01 -17.34 -5.07
C SER A 242 -19.44 -16.32 -6.06
N MET A 243 -18.11 -16.28 -6.20
CA MET A 243 -17.40 -15.34 -7.07
C MET A 243 -17.60 -15.67 -8.56
N THR A 244 -17.64 -16.95 -8.91
CA THR A 244 -17.91 -17.38 -10.30
C THR A 244 -19.35 -17.08 -10.71
N ARG A 245 -20.32 -17.15 -9.79
CA ARG A 245 -21.71 -16.73 -10.06
C ARG A 245 -21.86 -15.22 -10.24
N HIS A 246 -21.19 -14.41 -9.43
CA HIS A 246 -21.22 -12.94 -9.58
C HIS A 246 -20.58 -12.49 -10.88
N ALA A 247 -19.42 -13.05 -11.25
CA ALA A 247 -18.78 -12.77 -12.53
C ALA A 247 -19.69 -13.19 -13.71
N ARG A 248 -20.28 -14.39 -13.65
CA ARG A 248 -21.21 -14.88 -14.69
C ARG A 248 -22.44 -13.98 -14.82
N ASN A 249 -23.04 -13.56 -13.72
CA ASN A 249 -24.23 -12.71 -13.74
C ASN A 249 -23.93 -11.29 -14.25
N ALA A 250 -22.75 -10.74 -13.95
CA ALA A 250 -22.31 -9.45 -14.48
C ALA A 250 -22.07 -9.48 -16.01
N PHE A 251 -21.68 -10.63 -16.58
CA PHE A 251 -21.57 -10.83 -18.02
C PHE A 251 -22.89 -11.21 -18.71
N SER A 252 -23.87 -11.72 -17.94
CA SER A 252 -25.18 -12.15 -18.48
C SER A 252 -26.23 -11.05 -18.41
N ALA A 253 -26.00 -10.01 -17.61
CA ALA A 253 -26.76 -8.78 -17.63
C ALA A 253 -26.29 -7.92 -18.81
N SER A 254 -26.82 -8.20 -20.00
CA SER A 254 -26.84 -7.21 -21.08
C SER A 254 -27.66 -5.98 -20.62
N PRO A 255 -27.34 -4.77 -21.12
CA PRO A 255 -27.86 -3.50 -20.60
C PRO A 255 -29.39 -3.39 -20.60
#